data_AF-A0A2V7GBW2-F1
#
_entry.id   AF-A0A2V7GBW2-F1
#
_cell.length_a   1.000
_cell.length_b   1.000
_cell.length_c   1.000
_cell.angle_alpha   90.00
_cell.angle_beta   90.00
_cell.angle_gamma   90.00
#
_symmetry.space_group_name_H-M   'P 1'
#
loop_
_entity.id
_entity.type
_entity.pdbx_description
1 polymer ?
#
loop_
_entity_poly.entity_id
_entity_poly.type
_entity_poly.pdbx_seq_one_letter_code
_entity_poly.pdbx_strand_id
1 'polypeptide(L)'
;MFLAGEVLGCLLLVAQVNVARAQTEAVSAVVGLPDDWTHRHVLFPDSLFPDVGEAVQRDPRYWLQQARRKGEAPVSPAWFREIPLRGDRSKKKRKVDWSVSLGKPVAAGMYPAKFTFNVNAAPSCSDDYVVFALNGAGSSSQANVVGLTNLYTNPGGTGFCLGTGPTFPWAYNVGSGPIRTSPVLSLDGTKVAFVEHKNPPVFHVLTPDLSGNAGCPSATPCNGTDATHPAVPGTRNSALDVKISYGATGDSSSPPWVDYVDDVAYVGADDGKLYKITGVFLGAPTLAGAPWPLTVSTTGKVLTGPVLDSVTNRIFIGDSRGVLRFVRLSASDQCTGPG
;
A
#
# COMPACT_ATOMS: atom_id res chain seq x y z
N MET A 1 -43.75 78.12 -13.06
CA MET A 1 -43.12 79.07 -14.01
C MET A 1 -41.74 78.52 -14.34
N PHE A 2 -41.52 78.25 -15.63
CA PHE A 2 -40.27 77.91 -16.32
C PHE A 2 -39.54 76.57 -16.06
N LEU A 3 -39.36 75.89 -17.21
CA LEU A 3 -38.54 74.73 -17.54
C LEU A 3 -37.04 75.08 -17.60
N ALA A 4 -36.19 74.11 -17.27
CA ALA A 4 -34.92 73.74 -17.92
C ALA A 4 -34.37 72.55 -17.10
N GLY A 5 -34.06 71.35 -17.59
CA GLY A 5 -33.56 70.95 -18.89
C GLY A 5 -32.03 70.87 -18.84
N GLU A 6 -31.46 69.75 -18.40
CA GLU A 6 -30.19 69.27 -18.95
C GLU A 6 -29.88 67.80 -18.64
N VAL A 7 -29.19 67.22 -19.61
CA VAL A 7 -28.95 65.80 -19.88
C VAL A 7 -27.83 65.27 -18.99
N LEU A 8 -28.10 64.23 -18.19
CA LEU A 8 -27.05 63.54 -17.44
C LEU A 8 -26.71 62.22 -18.13
N GLY A 9 -25.62 62.25 -18.90
CA GLY A 9 -25.02 61.07 -19.51
C GLY A 9 -24.44 60.13 -18.45
N CYS A 10 -24.85 58.87 -18.48
CA CYS A 10 -24.24 57.78 -17.72
C CYS A 10 -22.79 57.58 -18.15
N LEU A 11 -21.83 58.11 -17.39
CA LEU A 11 -20.46 57.59 -17.39
C LEU A 11 -20.44 56.26 -16.62
N LEU A 12 -20.48 55.15 -17.36
CA LEU A 12 -20.09 53.85 -16.84
C LEU A 12 -18.57 53.85 -16.63
N LEU A 13 -18.15 54.00 -15.38
CA LEU A 13 -16.79 53.67 -14.95
C LEU A 13 -16.58 52.16 -15.12
N VAL A 14 -15.91 51.78 -16.22
CA VAL A 14 -15.40 50.42 -16.40
C VAL A 14 -14.20 50.26 -15.47
N ALA A 15 -14.43 49.71 -14.28
CA ALA A 15 -13.35 49.20 -13.45
C ALA A 15 -12.74 47.99 -14.17
N GLN A 16 -11.58 48.19 -14.82
CA GLN A 16 -10.78 47.08 -15.31
C GLN A 16 -10.22 46.31 -14.11
N VAL A 17 -10.93 45.25 -13.72
CA VAL A 17 -10.35 44.23 -12.85
C VAL A 17 -9.34 43.47 -13.70
N ASN A 18 -8.06 43.79 -13.51
CA ASN A 18 -6.98 42.94 -13.96
C ASN A 18 -7.06 41.62 -13.17
N VAL A 19 -7.87 40.68 -13.66
CA VAL A 19 -7.77 39.28 -13.24
C VAL A 19 -6.49 38.76 -13.87
N ALA A 20 -5.38 38.95 -13.15
CA ALA A 20 -4.18 38.18 -13.39
C ALA A 20 -4.58 36.70 -13.27
N ARG A 21 -4.71 36.02 -14.41
CA ARG A 21 -4.70 34.56 -14.46
C ARG A 21 -3.34 34.12 -13.95
N ALA A 22 -3.24 33.93 -12.63
CA ALA A 22 -2.31 32.96 -12.10
C ALA A 22 -2.79 31.61 -12.66
N GLN A 23 -2.22 31.20 -13.79
CA GLN A 23 -2.06 29.78 -14.04
C GLN A 23 -1.13 29.30 -12.93
N THR A 24 -1.73 28.94 -11.79
CA THR A 24 -1.10 27.98 -10.91
C THR A 24 -1.02 26.73 -11.78
N GLU A 25 0.12 26.55 -12.44
CA GLU A 25 0.54 25.21 -12.83
C GLU A 25 0.27 24.37 -11.60
N ALA A 26 -0.68 23.45 -11.72
CA ALA A 26 -0.78 22.37 -10.77
C ALA A 26 0.60 21.72 -10.82
N VAL A 27 1.47 22.10 -9.90
CA VAL A 27 2.63 21.29 -9.53
C VAL A 27 1.99 19.94 -9.34
N SER A 28 2.26 19.04 -10.28
CA SER A 28 1.92 17.64 -10.15
C SER A 28 2.71 17.22 -8.91
N ALA A 29 2.08 17.38 -7.74
CA ALA A 29 2.58 16.85 -6.50
C ALA A 29 2.76 15.39 -6.83
N VAL A 30 4.01 14.93 -6.80
CA VAL A 30 4.33 13.52 -7.00
C VAL A 30 3.51 12.78 -5.94
N VAL A 31 2.35 12.26 -6.34
CA VAL A 31 1.56 11.36 -5.51
C VAL A 31 2.47 10.15 -5.35
N GLY A 32 2.98 9.93 -4.13
CA GLY A 32 3.84 8.80 -3.88
C GLY A 32 3.17 7.51 -4.36
N LEU A 33 3.93 6.67 -5.05
CA LEU A 33 3.40 5.47 -5.69
C LEU A 33 3.60 4.27 -4.76
N PRO A 34 2.54 3.72 -4.12
CA PRO A 34 2.70 2.51 -3.33
C PRO A 34 3.11 1.32 -4.22
N ASP A 35 4.00 0.46 -3.73
CA ASP A 35 4.37 -0.84 -4.31
C ASP A 35 4.32 -1.91 -3.23
N ASP A 36 3.41 -2.87 -3.37
CA ASP A 36 3.20 -3.97 -2.43
C ASP A 36 2.88 -5.27 -3.18
N TRP A 37 2.48 -6.31 -2.44
CA TRP A 37 2.17 -7.60 -3.03
C TRP A 37 1.05 -7.52 -4.09
N THR A 38 0.03 -6.66 -3.91
CA THR A 38 -1.13 -6.58 -4.81
C THR A 38 -0.74 -6.13 -6.22
N HIS A 39 0.33 -5.34 -6.34
CA HIS A 39 0.87 -4.82 -7.60
C HIS A 39 1.55 -5.87 -8.47
N ARG A 40 1.76 -7.08 -7.96
CA ARG A 40 2.43 -8.20 -8.65
C ARG A 40 1.50 -9.34 -9.03
N HIS A 41 0.26 -9.32 -8.54
CA HIS A 41 -0.69 -10.43 -8.70
C HIS A 41 -1.76 -10.14 -9.76
N VAL A 42 -1.83 -8.91 -10.27
CA VAL A 42 -2.67 -8.53 -11.42
C VAL A 42 -1.82 -7.84 -12.48
N LEU A 43 -2.02 -8.24 -13.73
CA LEU A 43 -1.43 -7.59 -14.89
C LEU A 43 -2.53 -6.90 -15.67
N PHE A 44 -2.34 -5.62 -15.96
CA PHE A 44 -3.24 -4.84 -16.79
C PHE A 44 -2.64 -4.70 -18.20
N PRO A 45 -2.99 -5.57 -19.16
CA PRO A 45 -2.59 -5.38 -20.54
C PRO A 45 -3.32 -4.18 -21.17
N ASP A 46 -2.77 -3.64 -22.25
CA ASP A 46 -3.51 -2.68 -23.05
C ASP A 46 -4.66 -3.42 -23.75
N SER A 47 -5.90 -2.96 -23.51
CA SER A 47 -7.09 -3.53 -24.12
C SER A 47 -7.51 -2.70 -25.33
N LEU A 48 -7.89 -3.38 -26.41
CA LEU A 48 -8.52 -2.76 -27.59
C LEU A 48 -10.03 -2.59 -27.41
N PHE A 49 -10.61 -3.18 -26.36
CA PHE A 49 -12.04 -3.11 -26.06
C PHE A 49 -12.32 -1.95 -25.08
N PRO A 50 -13.13 -0.95 -25.47
CA PRO A 50 -13.36 0.24 -24.65
C PRO A 50 -13.97 -0.03 -23.27
N ASP A 51 -14.88 -1.00 -23.17
CA ASP A 51 -15.54 -1.41 -21.93
C ASP A 51 -14.57 -2.04 -20.93
N VAL A 52 -13.69 -2.93 -21.41
CA VAL A 52 -12.61 -3.49 -20.59
C VAL A 52 -11.62 -2.38 -20.20
N GLY A 53 -11.31 -1.48 -21.13
CA GLY A 53 -10.43 -0.34 -20.90
C GLY A 53 -10.94 0.58 -19.79
N GLU A 54 -12.23 0.93 -19.81
CA GLU A 54 -12.87 1.74 -18.78
C GLU A 54 -12.85 1.03 -17.41
N ALA A 55 -13.18 -0.26 -17.38
CA ALA A 55 -13.22 -1.05 -16.15
C ALA A 55 -11.85 -1.16 -15.48
N VAL A 56 -10.78 -1.45 -16.24
CA VAL A 56 -9.43 -1.54 -15.66
C VAL A 56 -8.89 -0.19 -15.19
N GLN A 57 -9.25 0.92 -15.86
CA GLN A 57 -8.83 2.27 -15.48
C GLN A 57 -9.43 2.74 -14.15
N ARG A 58 -10.48 2.09 -13.64
CA ARG A 58 -11.02 2.39 -12.31
C ARG A 58 -10.11 1.89 -11.20
N ASP A 59 -9.34 0.83 -11.44
CA ASP A 59 -8.39 0.32 -10.46
C ASP A 59 -7.14 1.21 -10.43
N PRO A 60 -6.81 1.88 -9.31
CA PRO A 60 -5.60 2.71 -9.24
C PRO A 60 -4.32 1.96 -9.59
N ARG A 61 -4.27 0.64 -9.35
CA ARG A 61 -3.11 -0.20 -9.70
C ARG A 61 -2.86 -0.26 -11.20
N TYR A 62 -3.87 -0.05 -12.05
CA TYR A 62 -3.70 0.13 -13.50
C TYR A 62 -2.78 1.31 -13.79
N TRP A 63 -3.12 2.49 -13.24
CA TRP A 63 -2.35 3.71 -13.49
C TRP A 63 -0.94 3.63 -12.90
N LEU A 64 -0.80 3.04 -11.72
CA LEU A 64 0.51 2.78 -11.10
C LEU A 64 1.36 1.86 -11.99
N GLN A 65 0.78 0.81 -12.57
CA GLN A 65 1.49 -0.08 -13.50
C GLN A 65 1.88 0.66 -14.78
N GLN A 66 0.98 1.46 -15.36
CA GLN A 66 1.26 2.22 -16.58
C GLN A 66 2.34 3.28 -16.38
N ALA A 67 2.33 3.98 -15.23
CA ALA A 67 3.39 4.93 -14.86
C ALA A 67 4.76 4.26 -14.78
N ARG A 68 4.82 3.04 -14.21
CA ARG A 68 6.06 2.24 -14.17
C ARG A 68 6.50 1.79 -15.56
N ARG A 69 5.59 1.27 -16.40
CA ARG A 69 5.90 0.86 -17.78
C ARG A 69 6.42 2.00 -18.64
N LYS A 70 5.82 3.19 -18.53
CA LYS A 70 6.27 4.38 -19.27
C LYS A 70 7.62 4.91 -18.78
N GLY A 71 7.99 4.60 -17.53
CA GLY A 71 9.35 4.77 -17.00
C GLY A 71 10.33 3.65 -17.38
N GLU A 72 9.82 2.45 -17.60
CA GLU A 72 10.56 1.28 -18.10
C GLU A 72 10.66 1.23 -19.64
N ALA A 73 10.21 2.27 -20.36
CA ALA A 73 10.28 2.26 -21.82
C ALA A 73 11.73 1.99 -22.25
N PRO A 74 12.03 0.82 -22.84
CA PRO A 74 13.29 0.66 -23.52
C PRO A 74 13.13 1.54 -24.75
N VAL A 75 13.79 2.69 -24.77
CA VAL A 75 14.55 2.96 -25.99
C VAL A 75 15.49 1.77 -26.07
N SER A 76 15.12 0.75 -26.87
CA SER A 76 16.09 -0.15 -27.43
C SER A 76 17.04 0.74 -28.22
N PRO A 77 18.27 1.01 -27.76
CA PRO A 77 19.29 1.45 -28.69
C PRO A 77 19.62 0.19 -29.52
N ALA A 78 20.11 0.37 -30.74
CA ALA A 78 20.33 -0.69 -31.73
C ALA A 78 21.41 -1.75 -31.37
N TRP A 79 21.52 -2.18 -30.10
CA TRP A 79 22.35 -3.28 -29.62
C TRP A 79 21.55 -4.53 -29.21
N PHE A 80 20.29 -4.66 -29.62
CA PHE A 80 19.56 -5.94 -29.69
C PHE A 80 20.19 -6.93 -30.70
N ARG A 81 21.53 -6.98 -30.78
CA ARG A 81 22.26 -8.10 -31.35
C ARG A 81 22.48 -9.12 -30.25
N GLU A 82 21.81 -10.26 -30.43
CA GLU A 82 22.20 -11.58 -29.94
C GLU A 82 22.45 -11.65 -28.43
N ILE A 83 21.50 -12.21 -27.69
CA ILE A 83 21.78 -12.81 -26.38
C ILE A 83 22.78 -13.95 -26.66
N PRO A 84 24.08 -13.85 -26.30
CA PRO A 84 24.98 -14.97 -26.41
C PRO A 84 24.63 -15.86 -25.21
N LEU A 85 23.87 -16.92 -25.47
CA LEU A 85 23.72 -18.01 -24.51
C LEU A 85 25.13 -18.59 -24.27
N ARG A 86 25.71 -18.25 -23.12
CA ARG A 86 27.09 -18.50 -22.64
C ARG A 86 28.08 -17.36 -22.90
N GLY A 87 27.90 -16.29 -22.13
CA GLY A 87 29.02 -15.48 -21.65
C GLY A 87 29.47 -15.97 -20.28
N ASP A 88 30.78 -16.22 -20.14
CA ASP A 88 31.45 -16.63 -18.90
C ASP A 88 31.02 -15.77 -17.70
N ARG A 89 30.36 -16.40 -16.72
CA ARG A 89 29.91 -15.73 -15.50
C ARG A 89 31.12 -15.55 -14.60
N SER A 90 31.91 -14.50 -14.83
CA SER A 90 32.69 -13.94 -13.74
C SER A 90 31.72 -13.71 -12.58
N LYS A 91 31.98 -14.35 -11.43
CA LYS A 91 31.15 -14.21 -10.22
C LYS A 91 31.24 -12.77 -9.76
N LYS A 92 30.43 -11.87 -10.32
CA LYS A 92 30.24 -10.52 -9.80
C LYS A 92 29.78 -10.71 -8.36
N LYS A 93 30.67 -10.39 -7.40
CA LYS A 93 30.33 -10.39 -5.98
C LYS A 93 29.08 -9.50 -5.85
N ARG A 94 27.96 -10.06 -5.41
CA ARG A 94 26.77 -9.26 -5.08
C ARG A 94 27.22 -8.29 -3.99
N LYS A 95 27.22 -7.00 -4.31
CA LYS A 95 27.44 -5.96 -3.30
C LYS A 95 26.12 -5.83 -2.53
N VAL A 96 26.22 -5.96 -1.22
CA VAL A 96 25.11 -5.65 -0.32
C VAL A 96 25.23 -4.16 -0.03
N ASP A 97 24.19 -3.39 -0.35
CA ASP A 97 24.19 -1.95 -0.11
C ASP A 97 24.08 -1.67 1.40
N TRP A 98 23.20 -2.38 2.10
CA TRP A 98 23.10 -2.35 3.55
C TRP A 98 22.40 -3.59 4.09
N SER A 99 22.48 -3.79 5.40
CA SER A 99 21.70 -4.80 6.12
C SER A 99 21.28 -4.23 7.47
N VAL A 100 20.02 -4.43 7.85
CA VAL A 100 19.47 -4.00 9.13
C VAL A 100 18.85 -5.22 9.82
N SER A 101 19.08 -5.36 11.12
CA SER A 101 18.43 -6.41 11.92
C SER A 101 16.99 -6.02 12.23
N LEU A 102 16.05 -6.94 11.99
CA LEU A 102 14.64 -6.77 12.31
C LEU A 102 14.23 -7.49 13.61
N GLY A 103 15.17 -8.15 14.30
CA GLY A 103 14.91 -8.95 15.52
C GLY A 103 14.10 -10.24 15.31
N LYS A 104 13.14 -10.22 14.37
CA LYS A 104 12.33 -11.35 13.91
C LYS A 104 12.33 -11.43 12.38
N PRO A 105 12.13 -12.64 11.82
CA PRO A 105 12.10 -12.80 10.37
C PRO A 105 10.83 -12.18 9.77
N VAL A 106 10.90 -11.81 8.49
CA VAL A 106 9.70 -11.66 7.65
C VAL A 106 9.23 -13.07 7.27
N ALA A 107 7.93 -13.30 7.20
CA ALA A 107 7.40 -14.61 6.78
C ALA A 107 7.82 -14.96 5.34
N ALA A 108 7.97 -16.26 5.07
CA ALA A 108 8.39 -16.73 3.76
C ALA A 108 7.37 -16.35 2.67
N GLY A 109 7.86 -15.90 1.52
CA GLY A 109 7.00 -15.49 0.41
C GLY A 109 6.27 -14.15 0.61
N MET A 110 6.55 -13.42 1.70
CA MET A 110 5.95 -12.11 1.94
C MET A 110 6.75 -10.97 1.33
N TYR A 111 6.01 -9.96 0.90
CA TYR A 111 6.54 -8.75 0.28
C TYR A 111 6.41 -7.59 1.27
N PRO A 112 7.46 -6.77 1.44
CA PRO A 112 7.28 -5.49 2.11
C PRO A 112 6.43 -4.56 1.24
N ALA A 113 5.74 -3.62 1.88
CA ALA A 113 5.09 -2.52 1.18
C ALA A 113 6.05 -1.33 1.09
N LYS A 114 6.06 -0.62 -0.02
CA LYS A 114 7.00 0.46 -0.32
C LYS A 114 6.25 1.68 -0.77
N PHE A 115 6.76 2.87 -0.48
CA PHE A 115 6.12 4.13 -0.87
C PHE A 115 7.09 5.09 -1.53
N THR A 116 6.52 5.97 -2.37
CA THR A 116 7.14 6.91 -3.33
C THR A 116 8.06 6.33 -4.40
N PHE A 117 8.55 5.07 -4.30
CA PHE A 117 9.47 4.40 -5.24
C PHE A 117 9.15 4.62 -6.73
N ASN A 118 9.55 5.79 -7.21
CA ASN A 118 9.36 6.26 -8.56
C ASN A 118 10.72 6.20 -9.23
N VAL A 119 10.91 5.19 -10.07
CA VAL A 119 12.16 4.96 -10.79
C VAL A 119 12.54 6.10 -11.75
N ASN A 120 11.61 7.03 -12.01
CA ASN A 120 11.81 8.21 -12.86
C ASN A 120 12.07 9.49 -12.07
N ALA A 121 11.93 9.47 -10.74
CA ALA A 121 12.22 10.61 -9.88
C ALA A 121 13.59 10.43 -9.22
N ALA A 122 14.18 11.54 -8.77
CA ALA A 122 15.34 11.47 -7.91
C ALA A 122 14.97 10.72 -6.60
N PRO A 123 15.84 9.83 -6.08
CA PRO A 123 15.60 9.18 -4.81
C PRO A 123 15.39 10.20 -3.68
N SER A 124 14.52 9.90 -2.72
CA SER A 124 14.30 10.71 -1.52
C SER A 124 14.80 9.98 -0.27
N CYS A 125 15.55 10.69 0.57
CA CYS A 125 16.06 10.12 1.82
C CYS A 125 15.04 10.15 2.96
N SER A 126 13.97 10.96 2.83
CA SER A 126 12.89 11.11 3.81
C SER A 126 11.59 10.47 3.37
N ASP A 127 11.28 10.55 2.07
CA ASP A 127 9.95 10.21 1.57
C ASP A 127 9.88 8.75 1.08
N ASP A 128 10.98 8.24 0.52
CA ASP A 128 11.07 6.82 0.17
C ASP A 128 11.19 6.00 1.44
N TYR A 129 10.17 5.18 1.67
CA TYR A 129 10.14 4.29 2.81
C TYR A 129 9.61 2.90 2.44
N VAL A 130 9.98 1.94 3.28
CA VAL A 130 9.55 0.55 3.18
C VAL A 130 9.00 0.09 4.52
N VAL A 131 7.91 -0.66 4.48
CA VAL A 131 7.24 -1.24 5.63
C VAL A 131 7.43 -2.75 5.63
N PHE A 132 7.95 -3.26 6.74
CA PHE A 132 8.07 -4.69 6.99
C PHE A 132 7.09 -5.13 8.07
N ALA A 133 6.32 -6.15 7.73
CA ALA A 133 5.59 -6.98 8.66
C ALA A 133 6.49 -8.13 9.15
N LEU A 134 6.55 -8.34 10.47
CA LEU A 134 7.44 -9.32 11.07
C LEU A 134 6.66 -10.53 11.58
N ASN A 135 7.19 -11.72 11.27
CA ASN A 135 6.69 -12.99 11.77
C ASN A 135 7.19 -13.25 13.20
N GLY A 136 6.84 -12.34 14.10
CA GLY A 136 7.07 -12.44 15.52
C GLY A 136 6.03 -11.62 16.27
N ALA A 137 5.61 -12.11 17.43
CA ALA A 137 4.69 -11.39 18.31
C ALA A 137 5.25 -10.03 18.70
N GLY A 138 4.39 -9.01 18.69
CA GLY A 138 4.69 -7.71 19.27
C GLY A 138 4.90 -7.82 20.79
N SER A 139 5.92 -7.14 21.31
CA SER A 139 6.20 -7.03 22.75
C SER A 139 6.94 -5.73 23.06
N SER A 140 7.22 -5.46 24.34
CA SER A 140 8.06 -4.32 24.75
C SER A 140 9.51 -4.39 24.25
N SER A 141 9.96 -5.53 23.73
CA SER A 141 11.32 -5.76 23.22
C SER A 141 11.34 -6.24 21.77
N GLN A 142 10.19 -6.19 21.08
CA GLN A 142 10.08 -6.63 19.70
C GLN A 142 8.93 -5.93 18.98
N ALA A 143 9.25 -5.15 17.96
CA ALA A 143 8.27 -4.67 16.99
C ALA A 143 7.73 -5.86 16.19
N ASN A 144 6.49 -5.76 15.74
CA ASN A 144 5.96 -6.67 14.72
C ASN A 144 5.63 -5.96 13.41
N VAL A 145 5.67 -4.62 13.38
CA VAL A 145 5.65 -3.81 12.16
C VAL A 145 6.66 -2.67 12.26
N VAL A 146 7.44 -2.45 11.21
CA VAL A 146 8.48 -1.40 11.18
C VAL A 146 8.49 -0.67 9.85
N GLY A 147 8.81 0.62 9.90
CA GLY A 147 9.10 1.44 8.74
C GLY A 147 10.60 1.72 8.68
N LEU A 148 11.18 1.70 7.49
CA LEU A 148 12.54 2.15 7.22
C LEU A 148 12.51 3.24 6.16
N THR A 149 13.29 4.30 6.36
CA THR A 149 13.61 5.32 5.35
C THR A 149 15.14 5.44 5.19
N ASN A 150 15.63 6.44 4.46
CA ASN A 150 17.06 6.64 4.22
C ASN A 150 17.69 5.44 3.49
N LEU A 151 16.97 4.92 2.48
CA LEU A 151 17.21 3.61 1.88
C LEU A 151 18.41 3.56 0.94
N TYR A 152 18.87 4.71 0.44
CA TYR A 152 19.93 4.81 -0.57
C TYR A 152 21.29 5.09 0.08
N THR A 153 21.61 4.32 1.11
CA THR A 153 22.87 4.38 1.88
C THR A 153 23.82 3.26 1.46
N ASN A 154 25.08 3.37 1.88
CA ASN A 154 26.06 2.29 1.77
C ASN A 154 26.92 2.22 3.04
N PRO A 155 27.66 1.13 3.30
CA PRO A 155 28.39 0.97 4.56
C PRO A 155 29.54 1.97 4.72
N GLY A 156 29.98 2.59 3.62
CA GLY A 156 31.01 3.62 3.61
C GLY A 156 30.50 5.04 3.89
N GLY A 157 29.20 5.24 4.06
CA GLY A 157 28.61 6.57 4.28
C GLY A 157 28.67 7.48 3.05
N THR A 158 28.95 6.93 1.87
CA THR A 158 29.07 7.65 0.59
C THR A 158 27.89 7.38 -0.34
N GLY A 159 26.79 6.88 0.22
CA GLY A 159 25.55 6.66 -0.53
C GLY A 159 24.94 7.97 -0.99
N PHE A 160 23.85 7.88 -1.75
CA PHE A 160 23.05 9.06 -2.10
C PHE A 160 22.51 9.72 -0.83
N CYS A 161 22.06 8.91 0.10
CA CYS A 161 21.66 9.35 1.42
C CYS A 161 22.83 9.29 2.40
N LEU A 162 22.85 10.23 3.34
CA LEU A 162 23.84 10.27 4.41
C LEU A 162 23.65 9.11 5.39
N GLY A 163 24.75 8.66 5.98
CA GLY A 163 24.77 7.56 6.96
C GLY A 163 25.15 6.21 6.36
N THR A 164 25.35 5.23 7.23
CA THR A 164 25.88 3.90 6.88
C THR A 164 24.81 2.82 6.73
N GLY A 165 23.53 3.20 6.85
CA GLY A 165 22.39 2.31 6.70
C GLY A 165 21.05 3.07 6.79
N PRO A 166 19.94 2.37 6.50
CA PRO A 166 18.59 2.89 6.71
C PRO A 166 18.33 3.27 8.16
N THR A 167 17.31 4.11 8.34
CA THR A 167 16.86 4.54 9.67
C THR A 167 15.43 4.07 9.91
N PHE A 168 15.08 3.86 11.18
CA PHE A 168 13.72 3.57 11.61
C PHE A 168 13.01 4.88 11.97
N PRO A 169 12.19 5.47 11.08
CA PRO A 169 11.30 6.56 11.47
C PRO A 169 10.33 6.09 12.56
N TRP A 170 9.91 4.83 12.49
CA TRP A 170 9.06 4.18 13.48
C TRP A 170 9.24 2.66 13.49
N ALA A 171 9.03 2.07 14.66
CA ALA A 171 9.00 0.63 14.92
C ALA A 171 7.96 0.37 16.01
N TYR A 172 6.88 -0.34 15.68
CA TYR A 172 5.76 -0.53 16.59
C TYR A 172 5.54 -1.99 16.96
N ASN A 173 5.16 -2.20 18.22
CA ASN A 173 4.48 -3.42 18.62
C ASN A 173 2.96 -3.16 18.57
N VAL A 174 2.27 -3.91 17.71
CA VAL A 174 0.83 -3.82 17.45
C VAL A 174 0.22 -5.19 17.74
N GLY A 175 -0.48 -5.30 18.87
CA GLY A 175 -1.02 -6.60 19.28
C GLY A 175 0.04 -7.59 19.75
N SER A 176 -0.35 -8.86 19.83
CA SER A 176 0.38 -9.94 20.54
C SER A 176 0.77 -11.11 19.64
N GLY A 177 0.31 -11.11 18.39
CA GLY A 177 0.52 -12.14 17.40
C GLY A 177 1.54 -11.71 16.34
N PRO A 178 2.10 -12.69 15.60
CA PRO A 178 2.94 -12.41 14.46
C PRO A 178 2.13 -11.89 13.28
N ILE A 179 2.74 -11.07 12.42
CA ILE A 179 2.17 -10.71 11.13
C ILE A 179 2.82 -11.63 10.09
N ARG A 180 2.02 -12.58 9.59
CA ARG A 180 2.51 -13.66 8.70
C ARG A 180 2.30 -13.36 7.22
N THR A 181 1.59 -12.28 6.91
CA THR A 181 1.19 -11.92 5.56
C THR A 181 1.77 -10.55 5.17
N SER A 182 1.68 -10.20 3.88
CA SER A 182 2.20 -8.94 3.35
C SER A 182 1.30 -7.76 3.74
N PRO A 183 1.86 -6.61 4.17
CA PRO A 183 1.09 -5.38 4.37
C PRO A 183 0.69 -4.73 3.04
N VAL A 184 -0.28 -3.83 3.09
CA VAL A 184 -0.76 -3.01 1.97
C VAL A 184 -0.80 -1.55 2.40
N LEU A 185 -0.39 -0.63 1.54
CA LEU A 185 -0.37 0.80 1.83
C LEU A 185 -1.61 1.52 1.30
N SER A 186 -2.02 2.61 1.93
CA SER A 186 -2.93 3.57 1.30
C SER A 186 -2.24 4.24 0.10
N LEU A 187 -3.05 4.76 -0.85
CA LEU A 187 -2.52 5.43 -2.04
C LEU A 187 -1.68 6.66 -1.73
N ASP A 188 -1.95 7.33 -0.60
CA ASP A 188 -1.19 8.48 -0.11
C ASP A 188 -0.02 8.08 0.80
N GLY A 189 0.17 6.78 1.07
CA GLY A 189 1.23 6.28 1.94
C GLY A 189 1.13 6.72 3.39
N THR A 190 -0.04 7.18 3.86
CA THR A 190 -0.21 7.59 5.26
C THR A 190 -0.67 6.47 6.17
N LYS A 191 -1.13 5.34 5.62
CA LYS A 191 -1.69 4.21 6.36
C LYS A 191 -1.17 2.88 5.84
N VAL A 192 -1.14 1.90 6.73
CA VAL A 192 -0.74 0.52 6.45
C VAL A 192 -1.83 -0.43 6.94
N ALA A 193 -2.37 -1.26 6.05
CA ALA A 193 -3.26 -2.36 6.38
C ALA A 193 -2.49 -3.68 6.46
N PHE A 194 -2.74 -4.48 7.49
CA PHE A 194 -2.12 -5.80 7.68
C PHE A 194 -2.95 -6.68 8.64
N VAL A 195 -2.53 -7.94 8.79
CA VAL A 195 -3.24 -8.93 9.59
C VAL A 195 -2.35 -9.51 10.68
N GLU A 196 -2.79 -9.40 11.93
CA GLU A 196 -2.21 -10.15 13.06
C GLU A 196 -2.78 -11.57 13.06
N HIS A 197 -1.89 -12.55 12.96
CA HIS A 197 -2.25 -13.96 13.10
C HIS A 197 -2.52 -14.28 14.59
N LYS A 198 -3.80 -14.43 14.92
CA LYS A 198 -4.30 -14.78 16.26
C LYS A 198 -5.59 -15.60 16.12
N ASN A 199 -6.11 -16.16 17.21
CA ASN A 199 -7.43 -16.81 17.21
C ASN A 199 -8.38 -16.00 18.12
N PRO A 200 -9.29 -15.17 17.58
CA PRO A 200 -9.50 -14.84 16.16
C PRO A 200 -8.42 -13.92 15.57
N PRO A 201 -8.21 -13.89 14.23
CA PRO A 201 -7.29 -12.96 13.59
C PRO A 201 -7.78 -11.52 13.72
N VAL A 202 -6.84 -10.57 13.60
CA VAL A 202 -7.13 -9.15 13.76
C VAL A 202 -6.63 -8.41 12.53
N PHE A 203 -7.54 -7.65 11.90
CA PHE A 203 -7.20 -6.74 10.81
C PHE A 203 -6.86 -5.37 11.39
N HIS A 204 -5.71 -4.84 11.02
CA HIS A 204 -5.20 -3.57 11.49
C HIS A 204 -5.12 -2.56 10.35
N VAL A 205 -5.39 -1.31 10.67
CA VAL A 205 -5.07 -0.13 9.89
C VAL A 205 -4.27 0.80 10.78
N LEU A 206 -2.95 0.79 10.56
CA LEU A 206 -2.00 1.64 11.26
C LEU A 206 -1.81 2.94 10.49
N THR A 207 -2.05 4.07 11.15
CA THR A 207 -1.52 5.38 10.78
C THR A 207 -0.23 5.60 11.58
N PRO A 208 0.96 5.36 11.01
CA PRO A 208 2.21 5.63 11.71
C PRO A 208 2.39 7.14 11.93
N ASP A 209 3.18 7.51 12.93
CA ASP A 209 3.63 8.89 13.08
C ASP A 209 4.74 9.18 12.08
N LEU A 210 4.37 9.77 10.95
CA LEU A 210 5.29 10.08 9.85
C LEU A 210 6.30 11.19 10.19
N SER A 211 6.13 11.90 11.31
CA SER A 211 7.16 12.84 11.78
C SER A 211 8.40 12.11 12.35
N GLY A 212 8.26 10.81 12.59
CA GLY A 212 9.31 9.94 13.13
C GLY A 212 9.79 10.38 14.51
N ASN A 213 10.97 9.92 14.93
CA ASN A 213 11.51 10.31 16.23
C ASN A 213 11.91 11.80 16.33
N ALA A 214 12.05 12.49 15.19
CA ALA A 214 12.35 13.93 15.15
C ALA A 214 11.14 14.80 15.54
N GLY A 215 9.92 14.30 15.34
CA GLY A 215 8.68 15.00 15.74
C GLY A 215 8.20 14.69 17.16
N CYS A 216 8.98 13.96 17.95
CA CYS A 216 8.59 13.64 19.33
C CYS A 216 8.54 14.90 20.22
N PRO A 217 7.59 14.99 21.18
CA PRO A 217 7.46 16.16 22.06
C PRO A 217 8.68 16.46 22.97
N SER A 218 9.61 15.52 23.08
CA SER A 218 10.84 15.66 23.85
C SER A 218 12.00 15.04 23.06
N ALA A 219 13.24 15.27 23.49
CA ALA A 219 14.42 14.64 22.91
C ALA A 219 14.43 13.10 23.04
N THR A 220 13.52 12.51 23.82
CA THR A 220 13.38 11.05 23.93
C THR A 220 12.59 10.49 22.75
N PRO A 221 13.13 9.49 22.01
CA PRO A 221 12.40 8.79 20.96
C PRO A 221 11.05 8.24 21.45
N CYS A 222 10.00 8.46 20.66
CA CYS A 222 8.61 8.08 20.96
C CYS A 222 7.99 7.16 19.92
N ASN A 223 8.67 6.95 18.79
CA ASN A 223 8.20 6.14 17.67
C ASN A 223 8.91 4.79 17.54
N GLY A 224 9.79 4.45 18.49
CA GLY A 224 10.64 3.26 18.45
C GLY A 224 11.89 3.55 17.63
N THR A 225 13.02 2.99 18.06
CA THR A 225 14.35 3.32 17.47
C THR A 225 14.92 2.22 16.60
N ASP A 226 14.48 0.99 16.83
CA ASP A 226 14.76 -0.18 16.00
C ASP A 226 13.72 -1.28 16.31
N ALA A 227 13.84 -2.41 15.63
CA ALA A 227 12.89 -3.52 15.76
C ALA A 227 12.92 -4.23 17.14
N THR A 228 13.95 -4.01 17.97
CA THR A 228 14.06 -4.53 19.34
C THR A 228 13.75 -3.49 20.42
N HIS A 229 13.60 -2.22 20.04
CA HIS A 229 13.18 -1.12 20.89
C HIS A 229 11.90 -0.45 20.32
N PRO A 230 10.77 -1.18 20.30
CA PRO A 230 9.52 -0.69 19.71
C PRO A 230 8.83 0.35 20.60
N ALA A 231 8.01 1.18 19.96
CA ALA A 231 6.98 1.96 20.63
C ALA A 231 5.59 1.29 20.53
N VAL A 232 4.65 1.78 21.32
CA VAL A 232 3.23 1.43 21.21
C VAL A 232 2.52 2.60 20.51
N PRO A 233 1.74 2.38 19.44
CA PRO A 233 0.96 3.45 18.82
C PRO A 233 0.05 4.17 19.82
N GLY A 234 0.00 5.50 19.75
CA GLY A 234 -0.79 6.37 20.62
C GLY A 234 -0.17 6.60 22.01
N THR A 235 0.96 5.96 22.32
CA THR A 235 1.68 6.16 23.58
C THR A 235 2.82 7.14 23.37
N ARG A 236 2.59 8.43 23.64
CA ARG A 236 3.55 9.55 23.48
C ARG A 236 3.96 9.88 22.04
N ASN A 237 3.29 9.28 21.05
CA ASN A 237 3.39 9.58 19.63
C ASN A 237 1.99 9.83 19.06
N SER A 238 1.91 10.35 17.83
CA SER A 238 0.62 10.57 17.15
C SER A 238 0.16 9.38 16.30
N ALA A 239 0.80 8.21 16.43
CA ALA A 239 0.39 7.03 15.67
C ALA A 239 -0.95 6.49 16.17
N LEU A 240 -1.73 5.89 15.27
CA LEU A 240 -3.04 5.33 15.56
C LEU A 240 -3.16 3.94 14.94
N ASP A 241 -3.55 2.94 15.74
CA ASP A 241 -3.86 1.58 15.28
C ASP A 241 -5.36 1.34 15.44
N VAL A 242 -6.11 1.40 14.33
CA VAL A 242 -7.52 0.99 14.31
C VAL A 242 -7.59 -0.46 13.90
N LYS A 243 -8.32 -1.28 14.66
CA LYS A 243 -8.34 -2.72 14.45
C LYS A 243 -9.68 -3.36 14.72
N ILE A 244 -9.95 -4.45 14.01
CA ILE A 244 -11.13 -5.29 14.20
C ILE A 244 -10.74 -6.76 14.18
N SER A 245 -11.36 -7.55 15.05
CA SER A 245 -11.27 -9.00 14.96
C SER A 245 -12.21 -9.52 13.88
N TYR A 246 -11.77 -10.51 13.13
CA TYR A 246 -12.56 -11.24 12.13
C TYR A 246 -12.20 -12.72 12.21
N GLY A 247 -12.90 -13.61 11.51
CA GLY A 247 -12.52 -15.03 11.54
C GLY A 247 -12.88 -15.76 12.83
N ALA A 248 -12.90 -17.09 12.76
CA ALA A 248 -12.90 -17.96 13.94
C ALA A 248 -11.52 -18.58 14.22
N THR A 249 -10.68 -18.68 13.20
CA THR A 249 -9.32 -19.25 13.25
C THR A 249 -8.41 -18.29 12.52
N GLY A 250 -7.14 -18.22 12.91
CA GLY A 250 -6.15 -17.22 12.49
C GLY A 250 -5.99 -17.04 11.00
N ASP A 251 -5.08 -16.17 10.60
CA ASP A 251 -4.79 -15.97 9.18
C ASP A 251 -3.31 -16.22 8.96
N SER A 252 -3.00 -17.35 8.36
CA SER A 252 -1.61 -17.77 8.16
C SER A 252 -1.06 -17.43 6.78
N SER A 253 -1.92 -17.03 5.82
CA SER A 253 -1.56 -17.03 4.40
C SER A 253 -2.35 -16.04 3.52
N SER A 254 -3.31 -15.29 4.05
CA SER A 254 -4.14 -14.37 3.29
C SER A 254 -3.79 -12.90 3.60
N PRO A 255 -2.82 -12.28 2.89
CA PRO A 255 -2.68 -10.82 2.97
C PRO A 255 -3.98 -10.12 2.52
N PRO A 256 -4.28 -8.95 3.07
CA PRO A 256 -5.49 -8.21 2.68
C PRO A 256 -5.36 -7.68 1.25
N TRP A 257 -6.41 -7.83 0.46
CA TRP A 257 -6.55 -7.20 -0.85
C TRP A 257 -7.45 -5.98 -0.73
N VAL A 258 -6.87 -4.79 -0.85
CA VAL A 258 -7.63 -3.54 -0.77
C VAL A 258 -8.16 -3.15 -2.14
N ASP A 259 -9.47 -3.04 -2.27
CA ASP A 259 -10.13 -2.30 -3.34
C ASP A 259 -10.22 -0.82 -2.92
N TYR A 260 -9.34 -0.02 -3.54
CA TYR A 260 -9.22 1.40 -3.27
C TYR A 260 -10.41 2.23 -3.75
N VAL A 261 -11.22 1.71 -4.69
CA VAL A 261 -12.37 2.43 -5.25
C VAL A 261 -13.50 2.46 -4.24
N ASP A 262 -13.82 1.30 -3.67
CA ASP A 262 -14.92 1.15 -2.70
C ASP A 262 -14.47 1.34 -1.24
N ASP A 263 -13.17 1.57 -0.99
CA ASP A 263 -12.54 1.60 0.33
C ASP A 263 -12.84 0.32 1.15
N VAL A 264 -12.65 -0.83 0.53
CA VAL A 264 -12.90 -2.14 1.13
C VAL A 264 -11.68 -3.05 1.04
N ALA A 265 -11.52 -3.95 2.02
CA ALA A 265 -10.53 -5.01 2.00
C ALA A 265 -11.21 -6.36 1.97
N TYR A 266 -10.68 -7.26 1.14
CA TYR A 266 -11.00 -8.67 1.13
C TYR A 266 -9.86 -9.44 1.79
N VAL A 267 -10.20 -10.31 2.73
CA VAL A 267 -9.22 -11.08 3.49
C VAL A 267 -9.81 -12.43 3.90
N GLY A 268 -9.07 -13.51 3.65
CA GLY A 268 -9.41 -14.86 4.11
C GLY A 268 -9.03 -15.08 5.57
N ALA A 269 -9.54 -16.14 6.16
CA ALA A 269 -9.05 -16.67 7.43
C ALA A 269 -8.89 -18.20 7.33
N ASP A 270 -8.12 -18.78 8.25
CA ASP A 270 -7.85 -20.23 8.38
C ASP A 270 -9.11 -21.03 8.80
N ASP A 271 -10.27 -20.38 8.87
CA ASP A 271 -11.59 -20.99 9.03
C ASP A 271 -12.27 -21.33 7.69
N GLY A 272 -11.64 -20.97 6.56
CA GLY A 272 -12.12 -21.26 5.21
C GLY A 272 -13.10 -20.22 4.66
N LYS A 273 -13.20 -19.05 5.30
CA LYS A 273 -14.10 -17.97 4.88
C LYS A 273 -13.35 -16.74 4.38
N LEU A 274 -13.97 -16.04 3.44
CA LEU A 274 -13.57 -14.73 2.95
C LEU A 274 -14.40 -13.65 3.65
N TYR A 275 -13.71 -12.66 4.19
CA TYR A 275 -14.28 -11.51 4.88
C TYR A 275 -14.15 -10.26 4.00
N LYS A 276 -15.14 -9.38 4.11
CA LYS A 276 -15.12 -8.03 3.54
C LYS A 276 -15.12 -7.03 4.69
N ILE A 277 -14.21 -6.08 4.62
CA ILE A 277 -14.03 -5.00 5.61
C ILE A 277 -14.22 -3.68 4.87
N THR A 278 -15.05 -2.79 5.38
CA THR A 278 -15.32 -1.46 4.81
C THR A 278 -14.61 -0.38 5.59
N GLY A 279 -14.33 0.77 4.96
CA GLY A 279 -13.74 1.92 5.64
C GLY A 279 -12.25 1.71 5.95
N VAL A 280 -11.51 1.08 5.03
CA VAL A 280 -10.14 0.63 5.29
C VAL A 280 -9.19 1.81 5.46
N PHE A 281 -9.15 2.74 4.51
CA PHE A 281 -8.23 3.88 4.54
C PHE A 281 -8.95 5.23 4.62
N LEU A 282 -10.21 5.31 4.18
CA LEU A 282 -11.00 6.54 4.16
C LEU A 282 -12.09 6.59 5.24
N GLY A 283 -12.26 5.51 6.00
CA GLY A 283 -13.26 5.39 7.06
C GLY A 283 -12.74 4.69 8.32
N ALA A 284 -13.67 4.10 9.08
CA ALA A 284 -13.36 3.24 10.21
C ALA A 284 -13.56 1.77 9.80
N PRO A 285 -12.53 0.92 9.89
CA PRO A 285 -12.61 -0.50 9.56
C PRO A 285 -13.80 -1.16 10.26
N THR A 286 -14.72 -1.72 9.47
CA THR A 286 -15.93 -2.40 9.96
C THR A 286 -16.18 -3.65 9.13
N LEU A 287 -16.60 -4.75 9.76
CA LEU A 287 -17.01 -5.95 9.03
C LEU A 287 -18.27 -5.66 8.21
N ALA A 288 -18.25 -6.05 6.94
CA ALA A 288 -19.43 -5.97 6.10
C ALA A 288 -20.54 -6.88 6.64
N GLY A 289 -21.79 -6.42 6.51
CA GLY A 289 -22.97 -7.21 6.84
C GLY A 289 -23.28 -8.28 5.79
N ALA A 290 -24.48 -8.87 5.89
CA ALA A 290 -24.93 -9.90 4.96
C ALA A 290 -24.74 -9.47 3.48
N PRO A 291 -24.22 -10.36 2.61
CA PRO A 291 -24.04 -11.80 2.81
C PRO A 291 -22.69 -12.22 3.44
N TRP A 292 -21.90 -11.30 3.98
CA TRP A 292 -20.56 -11.60 4.52
C TRP A 292 -20.59 -12.19 5.93
N PRO A 293 -19.62 -13.05 6.30
CA PRO A 293 -18.55 -13.60 5.47
C PRO A 293 -19.00 -14.74 4.55
N LEU A 294 -18.23 -15.00 3.48
CA LEU A 294 -18.53 -16.03 2.49
C LEU A 294 -17.68 -17.29 2.73
N THR A 295 -18.29 -18.47 2.76
CA THR A 295 -17.55 -19.73 2.85
C THR A 295 -16.91 -20.07 1.51
N VAL A 296 -15.57 -20.14 1.47
CA VAL A 296 -14.79 -20.46 0.27
C VAL A 296 -14.44 -21.94 0.23
N SER A 297 -13.98 -22.48 1.35
CA SER A 297 -13.57 -23.88 1.45
C SER A 297 -13.88 -24.45 2.83
N THR A 298 -14.58 -25.59 2.88
CA THR A 298 -14.88 -26.28 4.13
C THR A 298 -13.79 -27.27 4.54
N THR A 299 -12.83 -27.52 3.65
CA THR A 299 -11.81 -28.57 3.83
C THR A 299 -10.38 -28.05 3.74
N GLY A 300 -10.04 -27.26 2.72
CA GLY A 300 -8.81 -26.46 2.65
C GLY A 300 -9.05 -25.12 3.32
N LYS A 301 -9.07 -25.08 4.66
CA LYS A 301 -9.54 -23.87 5.36
C LYS A 301 -8.52 -22.73 5.41
N VAL A 302 -7.24 -23.01 5.21
CA VAL A 302 -6.22 -21.96 5.07
C VAL A 302 -6.32 -21.42 3.65
N LEU A 303 -6.66 -20.13 3.52
CA LEU A 303 -6.84 -19.46 2.24
C LEU A 303 -5.62 -18.60 1.90
N THR A 304 -5.30 -18.47 0.61
CA THR A 304 -4.27 -17.53 0.13
C THR A 304 -4.84 -16.11 0.05
N GLY A 305 -3.97 -15.13 -0.27
CA GLY A 305 -4.42 -13.77 -0.56
C GLY A 305 -5.48 -13.73 -1.68
N PRO A 306 -6.64 -13.08 -1.46
CA PRO A 306 -7.64 -12.88 -2.50
C PRO A 306 -7.15 -11.92 -3.58
N VAL A 307 -7.62 -12.08 -4.80
CA VAL A 307 -7.37 -11.14 -5.91
C VAL A 307 -8.69 -10.76 -6.54
N LEU A 308 -9.07 -9.48 -6.44
CA LEU A 308 -10.25 -8.95 -7.12
C LEU A 308 -9.91 -8.67 -8.59
N ASP A 309 -10.68 -9.27 -9.47
CA ASP A 309 -10.86 -8.83 -10.84
C ASP A 309 -12.09 -7.91 -10.91
N SER A 310 -11.85 -6.61 -10.98
CA SER A 310 -12.88 -5.58 -11.04
C SER A 310 -13.65 -5.58 -12.37
N VAL A 311 -13.08 -6.15 -13.44
CA VAL A 311 -13.76 -6.24 -14.75
C VAL A 311 -14.86 -7.29 -14.68
N THR A 312 -14.58 -8.44 -14.08
CA THR A 312 -15.57 -9.54 -13.98
C THR A 312 -16.31 -9.58 -12.64
N ASN A 313 -15.98 -8.70 -11.69
CA ASN A 313 -16.51 -8.70 -10.32
C ASN A 313 -16.33 -10.06 -9.63
N ARG A 314 -15.13 -10.63 -9.77
CA ARG A 314 -14.76 -11.92 -9.19
C ARG A 314 -13.56 -11.79 -8.29
N ILE A 315 -13.57 -12.52 -7.18
CA ILE A 315 -12.40 -12.67 -6.32
C ILE A 315 -11.85 -14.06 -6.50
N PHE A 316 -10.60 -14.17 -6.94
CA PHE A 316 -9.87 -15.43 -7.04
C PHE A 316 -9.08 -15.69 -5.77
N ILE A 317 -9.09 -16.92 -5.28
CA ILE A 317 -8.47 -17.29 -4.01
C ILE A 317 -8.10 -18.78 -4.00
N GLY A 318 -6.87 -19.10 -3.60
CA GLY A 318 -6.41 -20.47 -3.41
C GLY A 318 -6.72 -20.99 -2.02
N ASP A 319 -6.77 -22.32 -1.87
CA ASP A 319 -6.84 -22.98 -0.58
C ASP A 319 -5.62 -23.87 -0.29
N SER A 320 -5.47 -24.33 0.95
CA SER A 320 -4.35 -25.18 1.37
C SER A 320 -4.31 -26.58 0.76
N ARG A 321 -5.28 -26.95 -0.07
CA ARG A 321 -5.24 -28.15 -0.90
C ARG A 321 -4.72 -27.86 -2.32
N GLY A 322 -4.32 -26.63 -2.59
CA GLY A 322 -3.85 -26.19 -3.91
C GLY A 322 -5.00 -25.98 -4.91
N VAL A 323 -6.24 -25.81 -4.44
CA VAL A 323 -7.39 -25.56 -5.31
C VAL A 323 -7.59 -24.06 -5.46
N LEU A 324 -7.60 -23.57 -6.69
CA LEU A 324 -8.00 -22.19 -7.02
C LEU A 324 -9.52 -22.11 -7.09
N ARG A 325 -10.11 -21.17 -6.37
CA ARG A 325 -11.54 -20.91 -6.28
C ARG A 325 -11.83 -19.48 -6.70
N PHE A 326 -13.09 -19.18 -6.99
CA PHE A 326 -13.53 -17.80 -7.13
C PHE A 326 -14.87 -17.56 -6.43
N VAL A 327 -15.11 -16.30 -6.07
CA VAL A 327 -16.36 -15.79 -5.53
C VAL A 327 -16.88 -14.69 -6.44
N ARG A 328 -18.18 -14.67 -6.75
CA ARG A 328 -18.82 -13.59 -7.53
C ARG A 328 -19.36 -12.52 -6.59
N LEU A 329 -19.19 -11.25 -6.95
CA LEU A 329 -19.66 -10.11 -6.15
C LEU A 329 -21.01 -9.54 -6.61
N SER A 330 -21.53 -9.92 -7.78
CA SER A 330 -22.83 -9.46 -8.29
C SER A 330 -24.00 -10.33 -7.79
N ALA A 331 -25.09 -9.68 -7.40
CA ALA A 331 -26.29 -10.33 -6.85
C ALA A 331 -27.10 -11.16 -7.88
N SER A 332 -26.80 -11.04 -9.18
CA SER A 332 -27.52 -11.74 -10.25
C SER A 332 -27.07 -13.18 -10.47
N ASP A 333 -25.95 -13.60 -9.88
CA ASP A 333 -25.44 -14.96 -10.01
C ASP A 333 -25.30 -15.60 -8.64
N GLN A 334 -26.21 -16.50 -8.33
CA GLN A 334 -26.14 -17.29 -7.11
C GLN A 334 -24.79 -18.01 -7.03
N CYS A 335 -24.11 -17.85 -5.90
CA CYS A 335 -22.96 -18.65 -5.52
C CYS A 335 -23.37 -20.13 -5.39
N THR A 336 -23.25 -20.93 -6.45
CA THR A 336 -23.16 -22.39 -6.34
C THR A 336 -22.32 -22.98 -7.48
N GLY A 337 -21.29 -23.74 -7.11
CA GLY A 337 -20.62 -24.66 -8.04
C GLY A 337 -19.18 -24.99 -7.62
N PRO A 338 -18.88 -26.23 -7.20
CA PRO A 338 -17.52 -26.74 -7.27
C PRO A 338 -17.18 -26.96 -8.75
N GLY A 339 -16.13 -26.28 -9.23
CA GLY A 339 -15.37 -26.69 -10.40
C GLY A 339 -14.06 -27.29 -9.93
#